data_AF-A0AAD4D9F3-F1
#
_entry.id   AF-A0AAD4D9F3-F1
#
_cell.length_a   1.000
_cell.length_b   1.000
_cell.length_c   1.000
_cell.angle_alpha   90.00
_cell.angle_beta   90.00
_cell.angle_gamma   90.00
#
_symmetry.space_group_name_H-M   'P 1'
#
loop_
_entity.id
_entity.type
_entity.pdbx_description
1 polymer ?
#
loop_
_entity_poly.entity_id
_entity_poly.type
_entity_poly.pdbx_seq_one_letter_code
_entity_poly.pdbx_strand_id
1 'polypeptide(L)'
;MTTPLPVYTNPCLVASRVPTTFYLAGISDQSSGRLLTHSIDLSNINSPIITPLVSVQHARWNSAAPKYCSPFLGDQASNLNSPFHFQQFSNNGPYDTNIFPNSTVELPSAFENMAFVSAKNYVIVGAGGHLSFALAFASRPVSSYWVGVLLDATSSESSSVGSDIGNDPSGSPMLSIGTYTPGATTPTSGHAIVFEPDGKGFIFAATGIDSSLIANSTEVLRLAAPQPVHRNENNISSKAFAVNIGESAYIFDQALDGSLVLYTINPSVSPVLQVVPMTGTIPSFAQFMTAAASNSQIALYSVENGSSRISMFDVASRAWSGSTPVVSGNATFPPQTTNGGPPSSSSSSLGVIIGTAAAGLVVLALVAFVLVRRRRRGYKKADIVEAAPQTIVYHDHEIPNIAENYVVQQPELHQHQVSYTLPQDVYVMPSPQMPQQQYSTTPIDPNMAYTSNFQAPTGNDHAMYQVQPVVGMSADPYLQPYTYAPPTIVPTHPSPTIFQAQVAQMHNETLLGGSALTVHDTAPKAHGSPQATLASMAGSPESSRSTPRNPQMNE
;
A
#
# COMPACT_ATOMS: atom_id res chain seq x y z
N MET A 1 -29.10 -17.60 -7.31
CA MET A 1 -28.53 -17.52 -5.95
C MET A 1 -27.33 -16.60 -6.03
N THR A 2 -27.07 -15.77 -5.02
CA THR A 2 -25.84 -14.97 -4.94
C THR A 2 -24.68 -15.85 -4.48
N THR A 3 -23.52 -15.74 -5.15
CA THR A 3 -22.28 -16.34 -4.67
C THR A 3 -21.87 -15.64 -3.38
N PRO A 4 -21.56 -16.37 -2.28
CA PRO A 4 -21.02 -15.73 -1.08
C PRO A 4 -19.63 -15.14 -1.37
N LEU A 5 -19.32 -14.01 -0.74
CA LEU A 5 -18.01 -13.39 -0.82
C LEU A 5 -16.96 -14.34 -0.20
N PRO A 6 -15.87 -14.71 -0.90
CA PRO A 6 -14.91 -15.67 -0.36
C PRO A 6 -14.21 -15.11 0.88
N VAL A 7 -13.76 -16.02 1.75
CA VAL A 7 -13.03 -15.73 2.97
C VAL A 7 -11.58 -16.17 2.77
N TYR A 8 -10.64 -15.25 2.97
CA TYR A 8 -9.20 -15.53 2.83
C TYR A 8 -8.41 -15.05 4.04
N THR A 9 -7.46 -15.87 4.49
CA THR A 9 -6.36 -15.40 5.34
C THR A 9 -5.42 -14.51 4.52
N ASN A 10 -5.13 -13.31 5.03
CA ASN A 10 -4.27 -12.30 4.39
C ASN A 10 -4.62 -12.07 2.90
N PRO A 11 -5.81 -11.53 2.57
CA PRO A 11 -6.20 -11.19 1.20
C PRO A 11 -5.36 -10.04 0.62
N CYS A 12 -5.43 -9.87 -0.70
CA CYS A 12 -5.24 -8.56 -1.33
C CYS A 12 -6.51 -8.15 -2.09
N LEU A 13 -6.73 -6.85 -2.24
CA LEU A 13 -7.79 -6.28 -3.08
C LEU A 13 -7.14 -5.27 -4.03
N VAL A 14 -7.61 -5.21 -5.26
CA VAL A 14 -7.13 -4.26 -6.27
C VAL A 14 -8.29 -3.79 -7.15
N ALA A 15 -8.26 -2.53 -7.60
CA ALA A 15 -9.29 -2.00 -8.50
C ALA A 15 -9.13 -2.54 -9.93
N SER A 16 -10.25 -2.79 -10.61
CA SER A 16 -10.28 -3.00 -12.05
C SER A 16 -10.28 -1.66 -12.78
N ARG A 17 -10.16 -1.70 -14.12
CA ARG A 17 -10.36 -0.56 -15.02
C ARG A 17 -11.83 -0.16 -15.13
N VAL A 18 -12.76 -1.04 -14.77
CA VAL A 18 -14.18 -0.71 -14.60
C VAL A 18 -14.36 -0.12 -13.19
N PRO A 19 -14.81 1.14 -13.03
CA PRO A 19 -14.77 1.83 -11.74
C PRO A 19 -15.45 1.16 -10.55
N THR A 20 -16.50 0.37 -10.80
CA THR A 20 -17.25 -0.36 -9.76
C THR A 20 -16.68 -1.75 -9.46
N THR A 21 -15.73 -2.23 -10.25
CA THR A 21 -15.24 -3.61 -10.19
C THR A 21 -13.88 -3.68 -9.50
N PHE A 22 -13.73 -4.67 -8.62
CA PHE A 22 -12.49 -4.95 -7.90
C PHE A 22 -12.11 -6.43 -8.04
N TYR A 23 -10.82 -6.74 -8.09
CA TYR A 23 -10.32 -8.10 -7.99
C TYR A 23 -9.88 -8.39 -6.55
N LEU A 24 -10.48 -9.41 -5.95
CA LEU A 24 -10.11 -9.95 -4.64
C LEU A 24 -9.32 -11.24 -4.87
N ALA A 25 -8.03 -11.21 -4.57
CA ALA A 25 -7.16 -12.39 -4.69
C ALA A 25 -6.67 -12.85 -3.31
N GLY A 26 -6.54 -14.17 -3.18
CA GLY A 26 -6.11 -14.82 -1.96
C GLY A 26 -5.77 -16.28 -2.23
N ILE A 27 -5.32 -16.98 -1.19
CA ILE A 27 -4.94 -18.39 -1.29
C ILE A 27 -5.81 -19.18 -0.31
N SER A 28 -6.39 -20.27 -0.79
CA SER A 28 -7.43 -21.02 -0.09
C SER A 28 -6.87 -21.80 1.11
N ASP A 29 -7.36 -21.51 2.31
CA ASP A 29 -7.06 -22.31 3.52
C ASP A 29 -7.59 -23.76 3.40
N GLN A 30 -8.62 -24.01 2.58
CA GLN A 30 -9.15 -25.35 2.30
C GLN A 30 -8.37 -26.09 1.19
N SER A 31 -7.53 -25.37 0.43
CA SER A 31 -6.79 -25.90 -0.72
C SER A 31 -5.42 -25.22 -0.77
N SER A 32 -4.56 -25.59 0.18
CA SER A 32 -3.15 -25.15 0.22
C SER A 32 -2.50 -25.27 -1.16
N GLY A 33 -1.71 -24.27 -1.55
CA GLY A 33 -1.17 -24.17 -2.89
C GLY A 33 -2.12 -23.59 -3.95
N ARG A 34 -3.37 -23.21 -3.63
CA ARG A 34 -4.31 -22.66 -4.63
C ARG A 34 -4.54 -21.16 -4.49
N LEU A 35 -4.02 -20.41 -5.47
CA LEU A 35 -4.36 -19.02 -5.73
C LEU A 35 -5.76 -18.92 -6.36
N LEU A 36 -6.62 -18.12 -5.77
CA LEU A 36 -7.99 -17.87 -6.19
C LEU A 36 -8.23 -16.35 -6.33
N THR A 37 -8.65 -15.91 -7.52
CA THR A 37 -9.09 -14.52 -7.76
C THR A 37 -10.57 -14.49 -8.10
N HIS A 38 -11.30 -13.54 -7.54
CA HIS A 38 -12.68 -13.25 -7.91
C HIS A 38 -12.79 -11.80 -8.39
N SER A 39 -13.53 -11.59 -9.47
CA SER A 39 -14.05 -10.28 -9.86
C SER A 39 -15.29 -9.96 -9.02
N ILE A 40 -15.38 -8.74 -8.51
CA ILE A 40 -16.46 -8.27 -7.65
C ILE A 40 -16.96 -6.94 -8.19
N ASP A 41 -18.15 -6.91 -8.79
CA ASP A 41 -18.82 -5.67 -9.17
C ASP A 41 -19.64 -5.13 -8.00
N LEU A 42 -19.35 -3.87 -7.63
CA LEU A 42 -19.96 -3.13 -6.54
C LEU A 42 -20.94 -2.05 -7.05
N SER A 43 -21.35 -2.10 -8.32
CA SER A 43 -22.39 -1.26 -8.93
C SER A 43 -23.68 -1.20 -8.09
N ASN A 44 -23.98 -2.27 -7.36
CA ASN A 44 -24.83 -2.25 -6.17
C ASN A 44 -24.08 -2.85 -4.96
N ILE A 45 -23.49 -1.99 -4.14
CA ILE A 45 -22.75 -2.35 -2.91
C ILE A 45 -23.58 -3.17 -1.89
N ASN A 46 -24.92 -3.16 -1.98
CA ASN A 46 -25.81 -3.95 -1.13
C ASN A 46 -26.13 -5.34 -1.70
N SER A 47 -25.75 -5.62 -2.94
CA SER A 47 -25.93 -6.91 -3.63
C SER A 47 -24.80 -7.12 -4.66
N PRO A 48 -23.54 -7.22 -4.20
CA PRO A 48 -22.38 -7.30 -5.09
C PRO A 48 -22.39 -8.57 -5.95
N ILE A 49 -21.95 -8.45 -7.20
CA ILE A 49 -21.87 -9.59 -8.13
C ILE A 49 -20.45 -10.17 -8.06
N ILE A 50 -20.34 -11.41 -7.58
CA ILE A 50 -19.07 -12.09 -7.33
C ILE A 50 -18.89 -13.23 -8.33
N THR A 51 -17.89 -13.09 -9.20
CA THR A 51 -17.57 -14.00 -10.30
C THR A 51 -16.15 -14.56 -10.12
N PRO A 52 -15.96 -15.89 -10.01
CA PRO A 52 -14.63 -16.48 -10.03
C PRO A 52 -13.89 -16.13 -11.32
N LEU A 53 -12.65 -15.67 -11.20
CA LEU A 53 -11.78 -15.29 -12.32
C LEU A 53 -10.66 -16.31 -12.52
N VAL A 54 -10.00 -16.74 -11.44
CA VAL A 54 -8.79 -17.58 -11.50
C VAL A 54 -8.82 -18.68 -10.44
N SER A 55 -8.29 -19.85 -10.80
CA SER A 55 -7.95 -20.93 -9.86
C SER A 55 -6.67 -21.65 -10.30
N VAL A 56 -5.51 -21.21 -9.81
CA VAL A 56 -4.20 -21.80 -10.15
C VAL A 56 -3.61 -22.54 -8.94
N GLN A 57 -3.20 -23.79 -9.17
CA GLN A 57 -2.55 -24.65 -8.16
C GLN A 57 -1.03 -24.63 -8.37
N HIS A 58 -0.27 -24.15 -7.38
CA HIS A 58 1.20 -24.16 -7.39
C HIS A 58 1.78 -24.31 -5.97
N ALA A 59 2.87 -25.07 -5.83
CA ALA A 59 3.43 -25.42 -4.51
C ALA A 59 4.04 -24.23 -3.73
N ARG A 60 4.23 -23.07 -4.37
CA ARG A 60 4.73 -21.84 -3.72
C ARG A 60 3.63 -21.03 -3.01
N TRP A 61 2.36 -21.30 -3.27
CA TRP A 61 1.23 -20.53 -2.75
C TRP A 61 0.85 -20.96 -1.31
N ASN A 62 0.92 -20.02 -0.37
CA ASN A 62 0.68 -20.20 1.06
C ASN A 62 -0.43 -19.24 1.54
N SER A 63 -1.49 -19.76 2.16
CA SER A 63 -2.62 -18.95 2.64
C SER A 63 -2.21 -18.02 3.79
N ALA A 64 -1.35 -18.48 4.71
CA ALA A 64 -0.87 -17.72 5.86
C ALA A 64 0.10 -16.58 5.49
N ALA A 65 0.71 -16.61 4.30
CA ALA A 65 1.63 -15.55 3.86
C ALA A 65 0.91 -14.20 3.67
N PRO A 66 1.50 -13.06 4.04
CA PRO A 66 1.03 -11.73 3.64
C PRO A 66 1.03 -11.58 2.12
N LYS A 67 0.13 -10.74 1.60
CA LYS A 67 -0.08 -10.52 0.16
C LYS A 67 -0.23 -9.03 -0.12
N TYR A 68 0.23 -8.59 -1.29
CA TYR A 68 0.06 -7.24 -1.82
C TYR A 68 -0.36 -7.35 -3.28
N CYS A 69 -1.24 -6.47 -3.74
CA CYS A 69 -1.63 -6.41 -5.15
C CYS A 69 -1.76 -4.97 -5.61
N SER A 70 -1.32 -4.69 -6.83
CA SER A 70 -1.34 -3.35 -7.41
C SER A 70 -1.72 -3.41 -8.90
N PRO A 71 -2.54 -2.46 -9.39
CA PRO A 71 -2.83 -2.36 -10.81
C PRO A 71 -1.66 -1.66 -11.50
N PHE A 72 -1.28 -2.08 -12.70
CA PHE A 72 -0.29 -1.36 -13.50
C PHE A 72 -0.91 -0.03 -13.96
N LEU A 73 -0.60 1.07 -13.26
CA LEU A 73 -1.27 2.36 -13.48
C LEU A 73 -0.73 3.12 -14.72
N GLY A 74 0.42 2.75 -15.26
CA GLY A 74 0.97 3.37 -16.49
C GLY A 74 0.23 2.97 -17.77
N ASP A 75 -0.37 1.78 -17.80
CA ASP A 75 -1.04 1.19 -18.98
C ASP A 75 -2.56 1.53 -19.00
N GLN A 76 -3.06 2.35 -18.08
CA GLN A 76 -4.50 2.47 -17.76
C GLN A 76 -5.37 3.02 -18.90
N ALA A 77 -4.79 3.78 -19.83
CA ALA A 77 -5.56 4.52 -20.82
C ALA A 77 -6.14 3.67 -21.97
N SER A 78 -5.56 2.51 -22.30
CA SER A 78 -5.84 1.79 -23.56
C SER A 78 -6.14 0.28 -23.39
N ASN A 79 -5.41 -0.42 -22.53
CA ASN A 79 -5.43 -1.89 -22.50
C ASN A 79 -6.42 -2.49 -21.49
N LEU A 80 -7.66 -2.76 -21.88
CA LEU A 80 -8.67 -3.40 -21.01
C LEU A 80 -8.28 -4.80 -20.49
N ASN A 81 -7.28 -5.47 -21.09
CA ASN A 81 -6.76 -6.77 -20.63
C ASN A 81 -5.39 -6.66 -19.91
N SER A 82 -4.98 -5.46 -19.53
CA SER A 82 -3.79 -5.26 -18.70
C SER A 82 -3.93 -5.98 -17.35
N PRO A 83 -2.88 -6.64 -16.86
CA PRO A 83 -2.94 -7.38 -15.61
C PRO A 83 -2.97 -6.48 -14.37
N PHE A 84 -3.09 -7.12 -13.21
CA PHE A 84 -2.60 -6.58 -11.95
C PHE A 84 -1.47 -7.46 -11.41
N HIS A 85 -0.54 -6.85 -10.69
CA HIS A 85 0.54 -7.55 -9.97
C HIS A 85 -0.02 -8.23 -8.73
N PHE A 86 0.35 -9.48 -8.48
CA PHE A 86 0.13 -10.18 -7.22
C PHE A 86 1.49 -10.53 -6.61
N GLN A 87 1.72 -10.13 -5.35
CA GLN A 87 2.93 -10.43 -4.60
C GLN A 87 2.59 -11.17 -3.29
N GLN A 88 3.20 -12.34 -3.08
CA GLN A 88 3.22 -13.06 -1.82
C GLN A 88 4.57 -12.84 -1.11
N PHE A 89 4.52 -12.59 0.21
CA PHE A 89 5.68 -12.32 1.05
C PHE A 89 6.02 -13.55 1.90
N SER A 90 7.25 -14.06 1.79
CA SER A 90 7.70 -15.17 2.64
C SER A 90 9.21 -15.19 2.86
N ASN A 91 9.63 -15.75 4.00
CA ASN A 91 11.05 -15.96 4.32
C ASN A 91 11.73 -16.98 3.38
N ASN A 92 10.95 -17.78 2.65
CA ASN A 92 11.43 -18.77 1.69
C ASN A 92 11.55 -18.21 0.26
N GLY A 93 11.39 -16.90 0.10
CA GLY A 93 11.33 -16.17 -1.17
C GLY A 93 10.03 -15.37 -1.31
N PRO A 94 10.08 -14.17 -1.92
CA PRO A 94 8.90 -13.51 -2.43
C PRO A 94 8.46 -14.25 -3.70
N TYR A 95 7.16 -14.44 -3.89
CA TYR A 95 6.62 -15.04 -5.11
C TYR A 95 5.60 -14.10 -5.72
N ASP A 96 5.70 -13.87 -7.01
CA ASP A 96 4.81 -12.98 -7.76
C ASP A 96 4.27 -13.62 -9.03
N THR A 97 3.30 -12.93 -9.63
CA THR A 97 2.71 -13.26 -10.93
C THR A 97 1.87 -12.07 -11.38
N ASN A 98 1.82 -11.81 -12.69
CA ASN A 98 0.73 -11.03 -13.25
C ASN A 98 -0.55 -11.86 -13.33
N ILE A 99 -1.70 -11.22 -13.10
CA ILE A 99 -3.04 -11.82 -13.20
C ILE A 99 -3.88 -10.99 -14.18
N PHE A 100 -4.36 -11.61 -15.26
CA PHE A 100 -4.98 -10.93 -16.38
C PHE A 100 -6.53 -10.99 -16.33
N PRO A 101 -7.26 -9.93 -16.74
CA PRO A 101 -8.73 -9.89 -16.78
C PRO A 101 -9.40 -10.96 -17.67
N ASN A 102 -8.70 -11.48 -18.68
CA ASN A 102 -9.12 -12.63 -19.49
C ASN A 102 -9.05 -14.00 -18.77
N SER A 103 -8.75 -14.02 -17.47
CA SER A 103 -8.56 -15.23 -16.64
C SER A 103 -7.23 -16.00 -16.85
N THR A 104 -6.24 -15.45 -17.57
CA THR A 104 -4.88 -16.03 -17.61
C THR A 104 -4.00 -15.53 -16.46
N VAL A 105 -3.00 -16.33 -16.10
CA VAL A 105 -2.02 -16.07 -15.03
C VAL A 105 -0.67 -16.59 -15.52
N GLU A 106 0.41 -15.91 -15.16
CA GLU A 106 1.77 -16.36 -15.43
C GLU A 106 2.18 -17.55 -14.53
N LEU A 107 3.38 -18.08 -14.78
CA LEU A 107 4.01 -18.99 -13.82
C LEU A 107 4.60 -18.16 -12.66
N PRO A 108 4.56 -18.65 -11.40
CA PRO A 108 5.01 -17.83 -10.28
C PRO A 108 6.52 -17.61 -10.26
N SER A 109 6.92 -16.37 -10.53
CA SER A 109 8.28 -15.84 -10.50
C SER A 109 8.76 -15.57 -9.06
N ALA A 110 10.04 -15.25 -8.90
CA ALA A 110 10.63 -14.84 -7.62
C ALA A 110 11.92 -14.02 -7.82
N PHE A 111 12.10 -12.97 -7.02
CA PHE A 111 13.35 -12.20 -7.00
C PHE A 111 14.49 -13.00 -6.35
N GLU A 112 15.50 -13.37 -7.14
CA GLU A 112 16.62 -14.18 -6.67
C GLU A 112 17.39 -13.54 -5.49
N ASN A 113 17.79 -14.39 -4.53
CA ASN A 113 18.62 -14.00 -3.39
C ASN A 113 18.05 -12.84 -2.56
N MET A 114 16.72 -12.67 -2.55
CA MET A 114 16.01 -11.60 -1.84
C MET A 114 14.79 -12.16 -1.10
N ALA A 115 14.36 -11.49 -0.02
CA ALA A 115 13.08 -11.71 0.64
C ALA A 115 12.46 -10.37 1.06
N PHE A 116 11.26 -10.04 0.57
CA PHE A 116 10.54 -8.85 1.03
C PHE A 116 9.96 -9.09 2.43
N VAL A 117 10.30 -8.21 3.38
CA VAL A 117 10.10 -8.45 4.82
C VAL A 117 8.62 -8.29 5.23
N SER A 118 7.87 -7.41 4.58
CA SER A 118 6.48 -7.12 4.93
C SER A 118 5.71 -6.48 3.77
N ALA A 119 4.46 -6.91 3.56
CA ALA A 119 3.53 -6.28 2.62
C ALA A 119 3.20 -4.82 3.00
N LYS A 120 3.45 -4.39 4.25
CA LYS A 120 3.33 -2.98 4.68
C LYS A 120 4.52 -2.12 4.26
N ASN A 121 5.64 -2.76 3.93
CA ASN A 121 6.90 -2.13 3.57
C ASN A 121 7.23 -2.40 2.08
N TYR A 122 6.21 -2.45 1.23
CA TYR A 122 6.28 -2.68 -0.21
C TYR A 122 5.19 -1.81 -0.88
N VAL A 123 5.58 -0.80 -1.66
CA VAL A 123 4.64 0.22 -2.15
C VAL A 123 5.02 0.78 -3.53
N ILE A 124 4.03 1.01 -4.40
CA ILE A 124 4.26 1.57 -5.73
C ILE A 124 4.64 3.07 -5.65
N VAL A 125 5.90 3.33 -5.99
CA VAL A 125 6.59 4.60 -6.24
C VAL A 125 5.95 5.52 -7.28
N GLY A 126 5.51 4.90 -8.37
CA GLY A 126 5.14 5.53 -9.63
C GLY A 126 4.89 4.49 -10.72
N ALA A 127 4.32 4.87 -11.86
CA ALA A 127 4.06 3.97 -12.98
C ALA A 127 4.04 4.72 -14.33
N GLY A 128 4.49 4.06 -15.39
CA GLY A 128 4.59 4.65 -16.74
C GLY A 128 4.68 3.56 -17.81
N GLY A 129 3.78 3.58 -18.80
CA GLY A 129 3.64 2.47 -19.75
C GLY A 129 3.30 1.15 -19.05
N HIS A 130 3.89 0.05 -19.50
CA HIS A 130 3.74 -1.26 -18.86
C HIS A 130 4.52 -1.39 -17.53
N LEU A 131 5.33 -0.39 -17.16
CA LEU A 131 6.20 -0.44 -15.98
C LEU A 131 5.52 0.15 -14.74
N SER A 132 5.79 -0.43 -13.58
CA SER A 132 5.47 0.15 -12.27
C SER A 132 6.68 0.03 -11.34
N PHE A 133 7.03 1.13 -10.68
CA PHE A 133 8.19 1.24 -9.81
C PHE A 133 7.73 1.09 -8.37
N ALA A 134 8.39 0.28 -7.56
CA ALA A 134 8.08 0.12 -6.14
C ALA A 134 9.29 0.39 -5.26
N LEU A 135 9.04 0.80 -4.01
CA LEU A 135 10.01 0.79 -2.93
C LEU A 135 9.68 -0.38 -1.99
N ALA A 136 10.67 -1.22 -1.70
CA ALA A 136 10.50 -2.39 -0.85
C ALA A 136 11.59 -2.50 0.23
N PHE A 137 11.20 -2.86 1.46
CA PHE A 137 12.14 -3.25 2.50
C PHE A 137 12.42 -4.75 2.39
N ALA A 138 13.65 -5.08 2.01
CA ALA A 138 14.09 -6.42 1.69
C ALA A 138 15.11 -6.93 2.72
N SER A 139 15.27 -8.26 2.79
CA SER A 139 16.37 -8.91 3.46
C SER A 139 17.14 -9.80 2.50
N ARG A 140 18.46 -9.74 2.62
CA ARG A 140 19.40 -10.79 2.23
C ARG A 140 19.73 -11.64 3.47
N PRO A 141 20.43 -12.78 3.32
CA PRO A 141 20.80 -13.65 4.45
C PRO A 141 21.69 -13.00 5.53
N VAL A 142 22.25 -11.81 5.28
CA VAL A 142 23.20 -11.11 6.17
C VAL A 142 22.75 -9.71 6.62
N SER A 143 21.73 -9.13 5.98
CA SER A 143 21.28 -7.75 6.26
C SER A 143 19.87 -7.49 5.70
N SER A 144 19.16 -6.53 6.29
CA SER A 144 17.94 -5.95 5.73
C SER A 144 18.19 -4.49 5.32
N TYR A 145 17.63 -4.08 4.18
CA TYR A 145 17.90 -2.81 3.52
C TYR A 145 16.77 -2.48 2.53
N TRP A 146 16.76 -1.28 1.96
CA TRP A 146 15.75 -0.86 0.99
C TRP A 146 16.19 -1.13 -0.45
N VAL A 147 15.21 -1.40 -1.33
CA VAL A 147 15.43 -1.60 -2.77
C VAL A 147 14.35 -0.90 -3.58
N GLY A 148 14.73 -0.43 -4.77
CA GLY A 148 13.80 -0.19 -5.86
C GLY A 148 13.42 -1.51 -6.53
N VAL A 149 12.16 -1.68 -6.89
CA VAL A 149 11.66 -2.82 -7.67
C VAL A 149 11.03 -2.29 -8.95
N LEU A 150 11.37 -2.87 -10.09
CA LEU A 150 10.74 -2.62 -11.37
C LEU A 150 9.81 -3.79 -11.68
N LEU A 151 8.53 -3.51 -11.81
CA LEU A 151 7.50 -4.47 -12.21
C LEU A 151 7.12 -4.24 -13.67
N ASP A 152 6.97 -5.33 -14.42
CA ASP A 152 6.61 -5.33 -15.84
C ASP A 152 5.27 -6.05 -16.08
N ALA A 153 4.29 -5.32 -16.64
CA ALA A 153 2.97 -5.84 -16.99
C ALA A 153 2.95 -6.83 -18.16
N THR A 154 4.08 -7.01 -18.86
CA THR A 154 4.22 -7.93 -20.01
C THR A 154 4.77 -9.30 -19.60
N SER A 155 5.57 -9.36 -18.54
CA SER A 155 6.02 -10.59 -17.88
C SER A 155 6.56 -10.28 -16.49
N SER A 156 6.09 -10.96 -15.45
CA SER A 156 6.69 -10.84 -14.12
C SER A 156 8.14 -11.35 -14.07
N GLU A 157 8.57 -12.23 -15.00
CA GLU A 157 9.98 -12.65 -15.14
C GLU A 157 10.91 -11.52 -15.64
N SER A 158 10.37 -10.47 -16.28
CA SER A 158 11.12 -9.26 -16.63
C SER A 158 11.33 -8.30 -15.45
N SER A 159 10.66 -8.54 -14.32
CA SER A 159 10.75 -7.69 -13.14
C SER A 159 12.15 -7.73 -12.53
N SER A 160 12.67 -6.59 -12.06
CA SER A 160 14.04 -6.47 -11.58
C SER A 160 14.15 -5.64 -10.30
N VAL A 161 15.32 -5.66 -9.65
CA VAL A 161 15.57 -5.00 -8.36
C VAL A 161 16.86 -4.19 -8.38
N GLY A 162 16.77 -2.92 -7.99
CA GLY A 162 17.89 -2.01 -7.83
C GLY A 162 18.21 -1.79 -6.35
N SER A 163 19.47 -1.97 -5.97
CA SER A 163 19.93 -1.79 -4.58
C SER A 163 20.54 -0.42 -4.29
N ASP A 164 20.70 0.43 -5.30
CA ASP A 164 20.99 1.85 -5.11
C ASP A 164 19.67 2.62 -5.22
N ILE A 165 19.38 3.41 -4.18
CA ILE A 165 18.24 4.34 -4.12
C ILE A 165 18.64 5.75 -3.66
N GLY A 166 19.94 6.03 -3.49
CA GLY A 166 20.48 7.30 -3.03
C GLY A 166 20.25 7.64 -1.54
N ASN A 167 19.00 7.73 -1.09
CA ASN A 167 18.64 8.09 0.29
C ASN A 167 17.84 6.95 0.95
N ASP A 168 18.51 6.13 1.76
CA ASP A 168 17.86 5.05 2.52
C ASP A 168 16.86 5.58 3.57
N PRO A 169 15.61 5.08 3.59
CA PRO A 169 14.71 5.22 4.72
C PRO A 169 15.13 4.37 5.93
N SER A 170 14.39 4.51 7.02
CA SER A 170 14.63 3.79 8.29
C SER A 170 14.89 2.30 8.11
N GLY A 171 15.92 1.78 8.80
CA GLY A 171 16.18 0.34 8.91
C GLY A 171 15.19 -0.44 9.78
N SER A 172 14.22 0.24 10.40
CA SER A 172 13.13 -0.38 11.17
C SER A 172 11.76 0.20 10.81
N PRO A 173 11.23 -0.04 9.60
CA PRO A 173 9.97 0.56 9.15
C PRO A 173 8.72 -0.20 9.64
N MET A 174 7.74 0.55 10.13
CA MET A 174 6.44 0.03 10.59
C MET A 174 5.40 -0.03 9.47
N LEU A 175 5.37 1.01 8.63
CA LEU A 175 4.47 1.18 7.50
C LEU A 175 5.17 2.07 6.47
N SER A 176 5.12 1.67 5.20
CA SER A 176 5.41 2.54 4.06
C SER A 176 4.12 2.82 3.27
N ILE A 177 4.11 3.92 2.52
CA ILE A 177 3.02 4.31 1.62
C ILE A 177 3.63 4.93 0.36
N GLY A 178 3.09 4.61 -0.81
CA GLY A 178 3.42 5.29 -2.06
C GLY A 178 2.31 6.22 -2.50
N THR A 179 2.63 7.38 -3.05
CA THR A 179 1.69 8.23 -3.80
C THR A 179 2.34 8.72 -5.09
N TYR A 180 1.56 8.90 -6.16
CA TYR A 180 2.10 9.31 -7.46
C TYR A 180 1.01 9.81 -8.40
N THR A 181 1.38 10.65 -9.36
CA THR A 181 0.47 11.15 -10.39
C THR A 181 0.39 10.13 -11.54
N PRO A 182 -0.78 9.51 -11.83
CA PRO A 182 -0.90 8.55 -12.94
C PRO A 182 -0.67 9.21 -14.30
N GLY A 183 -0.09 8.46 -15.24
CA GLY A 183 0.16 8.94 -16.61
C GLY A 183 1.44 9.77 -16.78
N ALA A 184 2.34 9.81 -15.78
CA ALA A 184 3.67 10.37 -15.95
C ALA A 184 4.49 9.58 -16.99
N THR A 185 5.15 10.28 -17.91
CA THR A 185 6.21 9.71 -18.75
C THR A 185 7.42 9.32 -17.89
N THR A 186 8.22 8.35 -18.32
CA THR A 186 9.52 8.06 -17.69
C THR A 186 10.47 9.26 -17.83
N PRO A 187 11.27 9.61 -16.79
CA PRO A 187 11.29 9.02 -15.45
C PRO A 187 10.03 9.40 -14.65
N THR A 188 9.40 8.40 -14.02
CA THR A 188 8.13 8.61 -13.31
C THR A 188 8.36 9.29 -11.97
N SER A 189 7.41 10.08 -11.48
CA SER A 189 7.54 10.81 -10.22
C SER A 189 6.40 10.53 -9.25
N GLY A 190 6.75 10.52 -7.96
CA GLY A 190 5.85 10.28 -6.85
C GLY A 190 6.57 10.50 -5.51
N HIS A 191 6.06 9.88 -4.46
CA HIS A 191 6.58 9.99 -3.10
C HIS A 191 6.48 8.66 -2.37
N ALA A 192 7.54 8.29 -1.65
CA ALA A 192 7.49 7.31 -0.59
C ALA A 192 7.30 8.00 0.76
N ILE A 193 6.42 7.46 1.61
CA ILE A 193 6.20 7.93 2.98
C ILE A 193 6.48 6.75 3.91
N VAL A 194 7.45 6.86 4.81
CA VAL A 194 7.86 5.77 5.71
C VAL A 194 7.67 6.21 7.16
N PHE A 195 6.92 5.42 7.94
CA PHE A 195 6.67 5.62 9.36
C PHE A 195 7.47 4.63 10.22
N GLU A 196 8.03 5.14 11.32
CA GLU A 196 8.82 4.38 12.28
C GLU A 196 7.98 3.95 13.50
N PRO A 197 8.32 2.83 14.19
CA PRO A 197 7.63 2.35 15.39
C PRO A 197 7.59 3.34 16.57
N ASP A 198 8.50 4.33 16.62
CA ASP A 198 8.48 5.38 17.64
C ASP A 198 7.57 6.57 17.29
N GLY A 199 6.89 6.50 16.14
CA GLY A 199 5.97 7.53 15.66
C GLY A 199 6.61 8.63 14.83
N LYS A 200 7.89 8.55 14.45
CA LYS A 200 8.42 9.41 13.38
C LYS A 200 7.82 9.01 12.01
N GLY A 201 7.88 9.94 11.06
CA GLY A 201 7.51 9.69 9.67
C GLY A 201 8.32 10.59 8.74
N PHE A 202 8.69 10.07 7.57
CA PHE A 202 9.50 10.77 6.58
C PHE A 202 8.91 10.60 5.18
N ILE A 203 8.92 11.68 4.40
CA ILE A 203 8.51 11.75 3.00
C ILE A 203 9.78 11.85 2.16
N PHE A 204 9.89 11.02 1.14
CA PHE A 204 10.95 11.03 0.13
C PHE A 204 10.28 11.27 -1.22
N ALA A 205 10.64 12.34 -1.92
CA ALA A 205 10.28 12.44 -3.34
C ALA A 205 11.00 11.32 -4.10
N ALA A 206 10.26 10.59 -4.92
CA ALA A 206 10.68 9.33 -5.53
C ALA A 206 10.67 9.47 -7.06
N THR A 207 11.69 8.92 -7.71
CA THR A 207 11.87 8.99 -9.17
C THR A 207 12.15 7.59 -9.73
N GLY A 208 11.20 7.04 -10.49
CA GLY A 208 11.33 5.73 -11.14
C GLY A 208 12.14 5.83 -12.43
N ILE A 209 13.21 5.02 -12.52
CA ILE A 209 14.19 5.03 -13.60
C ILE A 209 14.12 3.69 -14.34
N ASP A 210 13.74 3.75 -15.62
CA ASP A 210 13.80 2.59 -16.50
C ASP A 210 15.27 2.28 -16.84
N SER A 211 15.80 1.20 -16.25
CA SER A 211 17.19 0.78 -16.42
C SER A 211 17.52 0.33 -17.84
N SER A 212 16.53 0.02 -18.70
CA SER A 212 16.78 -0.28 -20.11
C SER A 212 17.27 0.94 -20.90
N LEU A 213 16.93 2.15 -20.43
CA LEU A 213 17.33 3.42 -21.04
C LEU A 213 18.75 3.88 -20.64
N ILE A 214 19.33 3.30 -19.58
CA ILE A 214 20.62 3.71 -19.02
C ILE A 214 21.56 2.50 -18.92
N ALA A 215 22.35 2.29 -19.98
CA ALA A 215 23.29 1.17 -20.06
C ALA A 215 24.22 1.11 -18.83
N ASN A 216 24.23 -0.07 -18.18
CA ASN A 216 24.95 -0.38 -16.94
C ASN A 216 24.41 0.27 -15.64
N SER A 217 23.21 0.87 -15.66
CA SER A 217 22.54 1.28 -14.42
C SER A 217 21.87 0.09 -13.72
N THR A 218 22.13 -0.07 -12.42
CA THR A 218 21.32 -0.89 -11.51
C THR A 218 20.35 -0.04 -10.67
N GLU A 219 20.26 1.26 -10.95
CA GLU A 219 19.35 2.19 -10.27
C GLU A 219 17.97 2.13 -10.94
N VAL A 220 17.01 1.53 -10.22
CA VAL A 220 15.60 1.41 -10.63
C VAL A 220 14.74 2.54 -10.06
N LEU A 221 15.14 3.08 -8.91
CA LEU A 221 14.38 4.07 -8.16
C LEU A 221 15.36 4.98 -7.41
N ARG A 222 15.23 6.30 -7.55
CA ARG A 222 15.96 7.28 -6.74
C ARG A 222 15.04 7.91 -5.70
N LEU A 223 15.49 8.00 -4.46
CA LEU A 223 14.86 8.78 -3.40
C LEU A 223 15.63 10.08 -3.15
N ALA A 224 14.90 11.19 -3.02
CA ALA A 224 15.43 12.48 -2.59
C ALA A 224 15.64 12.52 -1.06
N ALA A 225 16.26 13.60 -0.57
CA ALA A 225 16.47 13.82 0.86
C ALA A 225 15.12 13.87 1.63
N PRO A 226 15.03 13.29 2.84
CA PRO A 226 13.77 13.14 3.56
C PRO A 226 13.23 14.46 4.15
N GLN A 227 11.92 14.66 4.01
CA GLN A 227 11.15 15.69 4.73
C GLN A 227 10.34 15.05 5.88
N PRO A 228 10.36 15.59 7.11
CA PRO A 228 9.62 15.01 8.23
C PRO A 228 8.10 15.22 8.11
N VAL A 229 7.32 14.20 8.46
CA VAL A 229 5.85 14.26 8.56
C VAL A 229 5.43 14.98 9.85
N HIS A 230 4.57 15.98 9.72
CA HIS A 230 3.96 16.67 10.86
C HIS A 230 2.68 15.96 11.29
N ARG A 231 2.71 15.28 12.44
CA ARG A 231 1.63 14.35 12.83
C ARG A 231 0.48 14.97 13.63
N ASN A 232 0.63 16.17 14.19
CA ASN A 232 -0.41 16.84 14.99
C ASN A 232 -1.07 15.91 16.03
N GLU A 233 -0.24 15.28 16.87
CA GLU A 233 -0.63 14.29 17.91
C GLU A 233 -1.24 12.96 17.38
N ASN A 234 -1.47 12.81 16.08
CA ASN A 234 -1.99 11.58 15.47
C ASN A 234 -0.96 10.44 15.53
N ASN A 235 -1.24 9.41 16.33
CA ASN A 235 -0.43 8.20 16.42
C ASN A 235 -1.01 7.08 15.55
N ILE A 236 -0.31 6.79 14.45
CA ILE A 236 -0.46 5.57 13.64
C ILE A 236 0.11 4.38 14.44
N SER A 237 -0.62 3.27 14.50
CA SER A 237 -0.22 2.01 15.14
C SER A 237 0.41 1.00 14.15
N SER A 238 1.04 -0.05 14.68
CA SER A 238 1.58 -1.16 13.88
C SER A 238 0.50 -2.01 13.19
N LYS A 239 -0.78 -1.82 13.51
CA LYS A 239 -1.91 -2.46 12.82
C LYS A 239 -2.26 -1.75 11.51
N ALA A 240 -1.90 -0.47 11.37
CA ALA A 240 -2.27 0.36 10.23
C ALA A 240 -1.87 -0.21 8.86
N PHE A 241 -2.67 0.10 7.84
CA PHE A 241 -2.39 -0.17 6.42
C PHE A 241 -2.86 1.02 5.59
N ALA A 242 -2.45 1.11 4.33
CA ALA A 242 -2.71 2.28 3.50
C ALA A 242 -3.16 1.91 2.09
N VAL A 243 -3.81 2.88 1.43
CA VAL A 243 -4.14 2.89 0.00
C VAL A 243 -3.89 4.29 -0.55
N ASN A 244 -3.60 4.42 -1.85
CA ASN A 244 -3.38 5.70 -2.51
C ASN A 244 -4.49 6.04 -3.50
N ILE A 245 -4.77 7.33 -3.65
CA ILE A 245 -5.64 7.91 -4.67
C ILE A 245 -4.82 9.01 -5.36
N GLY A 246 -4.13 8.61 -6.43
CA GLY A 246 -3.10 9.41 -7.06
C GLY A 246 -2.06 9.88 -6.04
N GLU A 247 -1.94 11.19 -5.89
CA GLU A 247 -0.99 11.88 -5.01
C GLU A 247 -1.37 11.83 -3.51
N SER A 248 -2.59 11.42 -3.16
CA SER A 248 -3.06 11.39 -1.76
C SER A 248 -3.03 9.99 -1.17
N ALA A 249 -2.37 9.83 -0.03
CA ALA A 249 -2.43 8.61 0.78
C ALA A 249 -3.63 8.63 1.73
N TYR A 250 -4.20 7.46 1.98
CA TYR A 250 -5.24 7.20 2.97
C TYR A 250 -4.80 6.04 3.87
N ILE A 251 -4.74 6.28 5.18
CA ILE A 251 -4.22 5.35 6.18
C ILE A 251 -5.36 4.88 7.07
N PHE A 252 -5.64 3.59 7.05
CA PHE A 252 -6.59 2.91 7.92
C PHE A 252 -5.87 2.38 9.14
N ASP A 253 -6.38 2.68 10.34
CA ASP A 253 -5.78 2.26 11.60
C ASP A 253 -6.84 1.94 12.68
N GLN A 254 -6.41 1.27 13.76
CA GLN A 254 -7.27 0.91 14.88
C GLN A 254 -7.12 1.91 16.03
N ALA A 255 -8.23 2.57 16.40
CA ALA A 255 -8.31 3.38 17.61
C ALA A 255 -8.27 2.53 18.91
N LEU A 256 -8.07 3.21 20.04
CA LEU A 256 -7.99 2.57 21.37
C LEU A 256 -9.28 1.84 21.80
N ASP A 257 -10.43 2.18 21.21
CA ASP A 257 -11.72 1.53 21.41
C ASP A 257 -11.99 0.37 20.42
N GLY A 258 -11.06 0.11 19.50
CA GLY A 258 -11.19 -0.91 18.45
C GLY A 258 -11.84 -0.41 17.15
N SER A 259 -12.33 0.82 17.10
CA SER A 259 -12.92 1.42 15.90
C SER A 259 -11.88 1.70 14.81
N LEU A 260 -12.35 1.87 13.57
CA LEU A 260 -11.53 2.26 12.43
C LEU A 260 -11.36 3.78 12.41
N VAL A 261 -10.10 4.25 12.37
CA VAL A 261 -9.74 5.64 12.09
C VAL A 261 -9.12 5.72 10.70
N LEU A 262 -9.38 6.83 10.01
CA LEU A 262 -8.81 7.13 8.71
C LEU A 262 -8.01 8.44 8.78
N TYR A 263 -6.74 8.37 8.39
CA TYR A 263 -5.89 9.54 8.19
C TYR A 263 -5.64 9.77 6.69
N THR A 264 -5.24 10.98 6.32
CA THR A 264 -4.78 11.30 4.96
C THR A 264 -3.56 12.22 4.98
N ILE A 265 -2.74 12.12 3.94
CA ILE A 265 -1.60 13.00 3.67
C ILE A 265 -1.40 13.09 2.15
N ASN A 266 -1.16 14.30 1.64
CA ASN A 266 -0.79 14.52 0.24
C ASN A 266 0.58 15.23 0.23
N PRO A 267 1.69 14.51 0.03
CA PRO A 267 3.04 15.09 0.13
C PRO A 267 3.32 16.19 -0.89
N SER A 268 2.67 16.19 -2.07
CA SER A 268 2.76 17.28 -3.06
C SER A 268 2.22 18.62 -2.54
N VAL A 269 1.34 18.59 -1.53
CA VAL A 269 0.60 19.75 -1.01
C VAL A 269 0.98 20.10 0.43
N SER A 270 1.19 19.10 1.29
CA SER A 270 1.52 19.30 2.70
C SER A 270 2.13 18.06 3.37
N PRO A 271 3.20 18.21 4.19
CA PRO A 271 3.74 17.14 5.00
C PRO A 271 2.89 16.83 6.26
N VAL A 272 1.71 17.42 6.40
CA VAL A 272 0.84 17.27 7.57
C VAL A 272 -0.07 16.05 7.43
N LEU A 273 0.00 15.13 8.38
CA LEU A 273 -0.94 14.02 8.54
C LEU A 273 -2.24 14.55 9.18
N GLN A 274 -3.37 14.34 8.52
CA GLN A 274 -4.68 14.84 8.94
C GLN A 274 -5.65 13.69 9.23
N VAL A 275 -6.53 13.84 10.24
CA VAL A 275 -7.67 12.93 10.44
C VAL A 275 -8.74 13.24 9.39
N VAL A 276 -9.27 12.21 8.73
CA VAL A 276 -10.45 12.33 7.87
C VAL A 276 -11.69 12.17 8.75
N PRO A 277 -12.55 13.20 8.91
CA PRO A 277 -13.81 13.04 9.62
C PRO A 277 -14.75 12.16 8.77
N MET A 278 -15.19 11.03 9.32
CA MET A 278 -16.01 10.04 8.62
C MET A 278 -17.47 10.09 9.08
N THR A 279 -18.38 9.82 8.16
CA THR A 279 -19.83 9.74 8.39
C THR A 279 -20.40 8.42 7.88
N GLY A 280 -21.70 8.16 8.14
CA GLY A 280 -22.31 6.86 7.85
C GLY A 280 -21.97 5.81 8.92
N THR A 281 -22.08 4.52 8.56
CA THR A 281 -21.71 3.43 9.48
C THR A 281 -20.26 3.03 9.24
N ILE A 282 -19.36 3.50 10.09
CA ILE A 282 -17.93 3.16 10.06
C ILE A 282 -17.78 1.66 10.42
N PRO A 283 -17.12 0.83 9.59
CA PRO A 283 -16.90 -0.58 9.91
C PRO A 283 -15.84 -0.75 11.01
N SER A 284 -16.05 -1.70 11.92
CA SER A 284 -15.08 -2.05 12.98
C SER A 284 -13.76 -2.55 12.37
N PHE A 285 -12.63 -2.16 12.97
CA PHE A 285 -11.30 -2.61 12.52
C PHE A 285 -11.15 -4.12 12.76
N ALA A 286 -10.75 -4.87 11.73
CA ALA A 286 -10.59 -6.32 11.77
C ALA A 286 -9.16 -6.75 11.42
N GLN A 287 -8.73 -7.93 11.89
CA GLN A 287 -7.37 -8.43 11.68
C GLN A 287 -7.02 -8.63 10.20
N PHE A 288 -7.97 -9.15 9.41
CA PHE A 288 -7.81 -9.36 7.98
C PHE A 288 -8.59 -8.29 7.23
N MET A 289 -7.91 -7.17 6.97
CA MET A 289 -8.40 -6.04 6.19
C MET A 289 -7.48 -5.76 5.02
N THR A 290 -8.07 -5.37 3.89
CA THR A 290 -7.35 -4.84 2.73
C THR A 290 -8.25 -3.82 2.03
N ALA A 291 -7.65 -2.74 1.52
CA ALA A 291 -8.36 -1.71 0.79
C ALA A 291 -7.81 -1.55 -0.63
N ALA A 292 -8.68 -1.14 -1.55
CA ALA A 292 -8.33 -0.74 -2.90
C ALA A 292 -9.15 0.50 -3.28
N ALA A 293 -8.54 1.43 -4.00
CA ALA A 293 -9.22 2.65 -4.41
C ALA A 293 -9.49 2.70 -5.91
N SER A 294 -10.64 3.26 -6.26
CA SER A 294 -11.12 3.46 -7.63
C SER A 294 -11.76 4.84 -7.69
N ASN A 295 -11.24 5.73 -8.55
CA ASN A 295 -11.63 7.14 -8.60
C ASN A 295 -11.65 7.79 -7.20
N SER A 296 -12.80 8.34 -6.77
CA SER A 296 -13.00 8.97 -5.46
C SER A 296 -13.49 8.00 -4.36
N GLN A 297 -13.38 6.69 -4.56
CA GLN A 297 -13.95 5.69 -3.68
C GLN A 297 -12.91 4.66 -3.21
N ILE A 298 -13.05 4.19 -1.98
CA ILE A 298 -12.20 3.14 -1.40
C ILE A 298 -13.08 1.95 -1.00
N ALA A 299 -12.89 0.82 -1.66
CA ALA A 299 -13.45 -0.45 -1.24
C ALA A 299 -12.58 -1.04 -0.13
N LEU A 300 -13.18 -1.33 1.03
CA LEU A 300 -12.55 -2.00 2.17
C LEU A 300 -13.15 -3.41 2.29
N TYR A 301 -12.35 -4.43 1.95
CA TYR A 301 -12.66 -5.82 2.27
C TYR A 301 -12.21 -6.12 3.71
N SER A 302 -13.03 -6.84 4.46
CA SER A 302 -12.69 -7.28 5.82
C SER A 302 -13.29 -8.64 6.17
N VAL A 303 -12.59 -9.43 6.98
CA VAL A 303 -13.10 -10.68 7.58
C VAL A 303 -13.24 -10.50 9.09
N GLU A 304 -14.43 -10.75 9.62
CA GLU A 304 -14.73 -10.72 11.05
C GLU A 304 -15.54 -11.97 11.42
N ASN A 305 -15.13 -12.71 12.46
CA ASN A 305 -15.81 -13.92 12.94
C ASN A 305 -16.10 -14.97 11.83
N GLY A 306 -15.18 -15.12 10.87
CA GLY A 306 -15.31 -16.03 9.72
C GLY A 306 -16.26 -15.56 8.62
N SER A 307 -16.86 -14.37 8.75
CA SER A 307 -17.69 -13.74 7.73
C SER A 307 -16.93 -12.62 7.03
N SER A 308 -16.96 -12.60 5.70
CA SER A 308 -16.39 -11.53 4.87
C SER A 308 -17.42 -10.44 4.59
N ARG A 309 -16.98 -9.18 4.48
CA ARG A 309 -17.78 -8.03 4.05
C ARG A 309 -16.98 -7.08 3.19
N ILE A 310 -17.67 -6.28 2.38
CA ILE A 310 -17.09 -5.11 1.70
C ILE A 310 -17.91 -3.88 2.08
N SER A 311 -17.20 -2.82 2.50
CA SER A 311 -17.74 -1.49 2.73
C SER A 311 -17.07 -0.50 1.77
N MET A 312 -17.78 0.55 1.38
CA MET A 312 -17.28 1.56 0.43
C MET A 312 -17.23 2.94 1.10
N PHE A 313 -16.04 3.53 1.16
CA PHE A 313 -15.86 4.92 1.61
C PHE A 313 -15.79 5.84 0.40
N ASP A 314 -16.71 6.80 0.31
CA ASP A 314 -16.64 7.87 -0.68
C ASP A 314 -15.87 9.08 -0.10
N VAL A 315 -14.79 9.47 -0.77
CA VAL A 315 -13.81 10.46 -0.28
C VAL A 315 -14.35 11.89 -0.34
N ALA A 316 -15.23 12.19 -1.31
CA ALA A 316 -15.77 13.52 -1.52
C ALA A 316 -16.84 13.88 -0.47
N SER A 317 -17.77 12.95 -0.21
CA SER A 317 -18.79 13.05 0.83
C SER A 317 -18.29 12.67 2.23
N ARG A 318 -17.16 11.96 2.31
CA ARG A 318 -16.57 11.37 3.52
C ARG A 318 -17.54 10.44 4.25
N ALA A 319 -18.28 9.64 3.47
CA ALA A 319 -19.33 8.76 3.97
C ALA A 319 -19.01 7.28 3.70
N TRP A 320 -19.27 6.43 4.70
CA TRP A 320 -19.30 4.98 4.54
C TRP A 320 -20.67 4.50 4.04
N SER A 321 -20.63 3.59 3.08
CA SER A 321 -21.80 2.93 2.48
C SER A 321 -21.55 1.42 2.31
N GLY A 322 -22.63 0.67 2.05
CA GLY A 322 -22.61 -0.78 1.91
C GLY A 322 -23.27 -1.53 3.05
N SER A 323 -23.03 -2.84 3.10
CA SER A 323 -23.68 -3.73 4.07
C SER A 323 -23.20 -3.46 5.50
N THR A 324 -24.14 -3.03 6.35
CA THR A 324 -23.96 -2.81 7.78
C THR A 324 -24.32 -4.08 8.56
N PRO A 325 -23.98 -4.19 9.85
CA PRO A 325 -23.25 -5.32 10.38
C PRO A 325 -24.02 -6.64 10.35
N VAL A 326 -23.26 -7.74 10.38
CA VAL A 326 -23.76 -8.98 10.97
C VAL A 326 -24.22 -8.63 12.39
N VAL A 327 -25.54 -8.60 12.59
CA VAL A 327 -26.12 -8.46 13.93
C VAL A 327 -25.49 -9.56 14.78
N SER A 328 -24.99 -9.19 15.96
CA SER A 328 -24.40 -10.11 16.92
C SER A 328 -25.50 -11.05 17.46
N GLY A 329 -25.85 -12.07 16.68
CA GLY A 329 -26.57 -13.22 17.15
C GLY A 329 -25.70 -13.87 18.21
N ASN A 330 -26.20 -13.95 19.45
CA ASN A 330 -25.44 -14.36 20.62
C ASN A 330 -24.56 -15.57 20.31
N ALA A 331 -23.25 -15.33 20.22
CA ALA A 331 -22.23 -16.38 20.12
C ALA A 331 -22.24 -17.15 21.43
N THR A 332 -23.17 -18.10 21.51
CA THR A 332 -23.36 -18.97 22.66
C THR A 332 -22.22 -19.97 22.62
N PHE A 333 -21.08 -19.57 23.18
CA PHE A 333 -19.90 -20.41 23.27
C PHE A 333 -20.30 -21.79 23.80
N PRO A 334 -19.83 -22.90 23.20
CA PRO A 334 -20.04 -24.22 23.79
C PRO A 334 -19.48 -24.19 25.22
N PRO A 335 -20.24 -24.64 26.23
CA PRO A 335 -19.91 -24.35 27.62
C PRO A 335 -18.59 -24.99 28.02
N GLN A 336 -17.63 -24.17 28.49
CA GLN A 336 -16.46 -24.70 29.19
C GLN A 336 -16.91 -25.48 30.42
N THR A 337 -16.44 -26.72 30.53
CA THR A 337 -16.74 -27.66 31.61
C THR A 337 -16.15 -27.19 32.94
N THR A 338 -16.91 -26.36 33.66
CA THR A 338 -16.58 -25.88 35.01
C THR A 338 -17.24 -26.78 36.05
N ASN A 339 -16.42 -27.48 36.83
CA ASN A 339 -16.90 -28.36 37.90
C ASN A 339 -17.28 -27.57 39.15
N GLY A 340 -18.53 -27.72 39.59
CA GLY A 340 -18.94 -27.64 41.00
C GLY A 340 -18.91 -26.26 41.69
N GLY A 341 -20.06 -25.58 41.71
CA GLY A 341 -20.34 -24.46 42.63
C GLY A 341 -21.85 -24.31 42.86
N PRO A 342 -22.36 -24.31 44.11
CA PRO A 342 -23.80 -24.21 44.40
C PRO A 342 -24.34 -22.78 44.25
N PRO A 343 -25.65 -22.58 44.03
CA PRO A 343 -26.22 -21.32 43.57
C PRO A 343 -26.51 -20.30 44.69
N SER A 344 -26.28 -19.02 44.40
CA SER A 344 -26.78 -17.88 45.18
C SER A 344 -27.50 -16.88 44.26
N SER A 345 -28.74 -16.56 44.57
CA SER A 345 -29.60 -15.65 43.80
C SER A 345 -29.47 -14.18 44.22
N SER A 346 -29.43 -13.26 43.26
CA SER A 346 -30.09 -11.94 43.40
C SER A 346 -30.16 -11.17 42.06
N SER A 347 -31.24 -10.42 41.90
CA SER A 347 -31.60 -9.55 40.75
C SER A 347 -30.94 -8.15 40.78
N SER A 348 -31.05 -7.44 39.64
CA SER A 348 -30.94 -5.96 39.50
C SER A 348 -29.53 -5.34 39.58
N SER A 349 -29.22 -4.19 38.98
CA SER A 349 -29.85 -3.37 37.91
C SER A 349 -28.82 -2.34 37.36
N LEU A 350 -29.17 -1.54 36.34
CA LEU A 350 -28.30 -0.45 35.82
C LEU A 350 -28.00 0.63 36.88
N GLY A 351 -26.81 1.25 36.82
CA GLY A 351 -26.57 2.57 37.43
C GLY A 351 -25.12 2.97 37.76
N VAL A 352 -24.60 3.97 37.04
CA VAL A 352 -23.69 5.05 37.52
C VAL A 352 -22.54 4.68 38.48
N ILE A 353 -21.39 4.22 37.94
CA ILE A 353 -20.07 4.27 38.66
C ILE A 353 -18.91 4.69 37.73
N ILE A 354 -19.08 5.77 36.95
CA ILE A 354 -17.96 6.43 36.24
C ILE A 354 -18.09 7.95 36.43
N GLY A 355 -17.34 8.51 37.38
CA GLY A 355 -17.38 9.96 37.67
C GLY A 355 -16.52 10.45 38.84
N THR A 356 -16.14 9.59 39.78
CA THR A 356 -15.39 9.98 40.99
C THR A 356 -13.87 10.08 40.81
N ALA A 357 -13.28 9.29 39.91
CA ALA A 357 -11.83 9.22 39.73
C ALA A 357 -11.21 10.54 39.19
N ALA A 358 -11.85 11.19 38.22
CA ALA A 358 -11.34 12.40 37.59
C ALA A 358 -11.28 13.60 38.57
N ALA A 359 -12.30 13.75 39.42
CA ALA A 359 -12.36 14.84 40.40
C ALA A 359 -11.23 14.76 41.44
N GLY A 360 -10.87 13.56 41.89
CA GLY A 360 -9.78 13.35 42.87
C GLY A 360 -8.40 13.78 42.34
N LEU A 361 -8.12 13.50 41.06
CA LEU A 361 -6.85 13.89 40.41
C LEU A 361 -6.70 15.42 40.30
N VAL A 362 -7.78 16.14 39.97
CA VAL A 362 -7.75 17.62 39.88
C VAL A 362 -7.47 18.25 41.25
N VAL A 363 -8.04 17.72 42.32
CA VAL A 363 -7.77 18.20 43.69
C VAL A 363 -6.32 17.94 44.11
N LEU A 364 -5.78 16.75 43.83
CA LEU A 364 -4.37 16.42 44.11
C LEU A 364 -3.40 17.33 43.34
N ALA A 365 -3.68 17.59 42.06
CA ALA A 365 -2.87 18.50 41.23
C ALA A 365 -2.88 19.94 41.78
N LEU A 366 -4.03 20.45 42.23
CA LEU A 366 -4.15 21.76 42.86
C LEU A 366 -3.36 21.87 44.17
N VAL A 367 -3.41 20.85 45.03
CA VAL A 367 -2.62 20.81 46.28
C VAL A 367 -1.13 20.84 45.98
N ALA A 368 -0.65 20.02 45.03
CA ALA A 368 0.75 20.01 44.61
C ALA A 368 1.20 21.39 44.07
N PHE A 369 0.40 22.01 43.20
CA PHE A 369 0.69 23.33 42.63
C PHE A 369 0.80 24.43 43.70
N VAL A 370 -0.11 24.44 44.69
CA VAL A 370 -0.07 25.39 45.81
C VAL A 370 1.19 25.20 46.66
N LEU A 371 1.60 23.96 46.95
CA LEU A 371 2.82 23.68 47.72
C LEU A 371 4.08 24.16 46.99
N VAL A 372 4.21 23.87 45.69
CA VAL A 372 5.33 24.35 44.86
C VAL A 372 5.35 25.88 44.79
N ARG A 373 4.19 26.52 44.58
CA ARG A 373 4.05 27.99 44.51
C ARG A 373 4.36 28.67 45.84
N ARG A 374 4.05 28.04 46.98
CA ARG A 374 4.40 28.56 48.32
C ARG A 374 5.92 28.46 48.58
N ARG A 375 6.57 27.35 48.18
CA ARG A 375 8.02 27.14 48.37
C ARG A 375 8.88 28.15 47.60
N ARG A 376 8.46 28.61 46.42
CA ARG A 376 9.19 29.61 45.61
C ARG A 376 9.18 31.05 46.16
N ARG A 377 8.38 31.36 47.19
CA ARG A 377 8.35 32.72 47.81
C ARG A 377 9.36 32.95 48.94
N GLY A 378 10.17 31.94 49.30
CA GLY A 378 11.14 32.03 50.41
C GLY A 378 12.52 32.59 50.07
N TYR A 379 12.96 32.50 48.80
CA TYR A 379 14.31 32.88 48.41
C TYR A 379 14.42 34.39 48.16
N LYS A 380 14.81 35.14 49.21
CA LYS A 380 15.34 36.50 49.05
C LYS A 380 16.73 36.43 48.41
N LYS A 381 17.06 37.38 47.54
CA LYS A 381 18.43 37.60 47.07
C LYS A 381 19.30 38.07 48.25
N ALA A 382 20.60 37.78 48.16
CA ALA A 382 21.64 38.48 48.90
C ALA A 382 22.56 39.16 47.88
N ASP A 383 22.91 40.42 48.13
CA ASP A 383 23.75 41.22 47.24
C ASP A 383 25.22 41.15 47.68
N ILE A 384 26.11 40.82 46.74
CA ILE A 384 27.57 41.00 46.80
C ILE A 384 27.96 41.47 45.39
N VAL A 385 28.06 42.78 45.15
CA VAL A 385 29.24 43.65 45.36
C VAL A 385 30.32 43.45 44.29
N GLU A 386 30.71 44.58 43.73
CA GLU A 386 31.55 44.79 42.54
C GLU A 386 33.05 44.70 42.85
N ALA A 387 33.84 44.15 41.91
CA ALA A 387 35.30 44.16 41.95
C ALA A 387 35.90 44.20 40.54
N ALA A 388 37.01 44.92 40.39
CA ALA A 388 37.67 45.25 39.11
C ALA A 388 38.58 44.12 38.58
N PRO A 389 38.96 44.11 37.28
CA PRO A 389 39.69 43.01 36.66
C PRO A 389 41.18 42.97 37.06
N GLN A 390 41.79 41.78 37.03
CA GLN A 390 43.23 41.60 37.11
C GLN A 390 43.78 40.68 36.01
N THR A 391 45.04 40.93 35.67
CA THR A 391 45.76 40.37 34.52
C THR A 391 46.18 38.92 34.73
N ILE A 392 46.00 38.07 33.72
CA ILE A 392 46.58 36.72 33.71
C ILE A 392 48.03 36.80 33.25
N VAL A 393 48.95 36.40 34.15
CA VAL A 393 50.36 36.14 33.84
C VAL A 393 50.52 34.64 33.60
N TYR A 394 51.17 34.26 32.50
CA TYR A 394 51.54 32.86 32.25
C TYR A 394 52.68 32.42 33.17
N HIS A 395 52.64 31.17 33.63
CA HIS A 395 53.78 30.51 34.26
C HIS A 395 53.92 29.09 33.72
N ASP A 396 55.16 28.67 33.47
CA ASP A 396 55.50 27.36 32.91
C ASP A 396 55.12 26.18 33.81
N HIS A 397 54.84 25.06 33.17
CA HIS A 397 55.08 23.72 33.73
C HIS A 397 55.93 22.92 32.73
N GLU A 398 57.09 22.47 33.19
CA GLU A 398 58.01 21.64 32.41
C GLU A 398 57.38 20.27 32.10
N ILE A 399 57.62 19.76 30.88
CA ILE A 399 57.37 18.38 30.50
C ILE A 399 58.70 17.83 29.94
N PRO A 400 59.20 16.67 30.42
CA PRO A 400 60.54 16.21 30.10
C PRO A 400 60.71 15.77 28.65
N ASN A 401 61.90 16.02 28.12
CA ASN A 401 62.30 15.82 26.73
C ASN A 401 62.68 14.35 26.44
N ILE A 402 62.03 13.73 25.47
CA ILE A 402 62.56 12.60 24.71
C ILE A 402 62.41 12.94 23.22
N ALA A 403 63.54 13.06 22.53
CA ALA A 403 63.60 13.40 21.12
C ALA A 403 63.99 12.17 20.29
N GLU A 404 63.28 11.94 19.18
CA GLU A 404 63.87 11.27 18.02
C GLU A 404 63.22 11.79 16.73
N ASN A 405 63.97 11.78 15.62
CA ASN A 405 63.67 12.58 14.45
C ASN A 405 62.75 11.86 13.45
N TYR A 406 61.78 12.58 12.89
CA TYR A 406 61.32 12.30 11.53
C TYR A 406 61.04 13.59 10.75
N VAL A 407 61.80 13.78 9.67
CA VAL A 407 61.61 14.86 8.68
C VAL A 407 61.23 14.19 7.35
N VAL A 408 59.99 14.42 6.89
CA VAL A 408 59.56 14.13 5.51
C VAL A 408 58.73 15.32 5.03
N GLN A 409 58.89 15.67 3.76
CA GLN A 409 58.38 16.91 3.17
C GLN A 409 56.89 16.83 2.81
N GLN A 410 56.23 17.98 2.86
CA GLN A 410 54.90 18.23 2.30
C GLN A 410 55.03 18.60 0.81
N PRO A 411 54.50 17.83 -0.16
CA PRO A 411 54.59 18.17 -1.57
C PRO A 411 53.54 19.21 -2.00
N GLU A 412 53.96 20.20 -2.78
CA GLU A 412 53.04 21.09 -3.51
C GLU A 412 52.36 20.36 -4.67
N LEU A 413 51.04 20.53 -4.81
CA LEU A 413 50.27 19.91 -5.90
C LEU A 413 50.35 20.78 -7.17
N HIS A 414 51.46 20.67 -7.90
CA HIS A 414 51.61 21.28 -9.21
C HIS A 414 50.71 20.60 -10.24
N GLN A 415 49.86 21.38 -10.93
CA GLN A 415 49.11 20.88 -12.09
C GLN A 415 50.07 20.59 -13.25
N HIS A 416 49.93 19.43 -13.89
CA HIS A 416 50.51 19.13 -15.20
C HIS A 416 49.46 18.50 -16.10
N GLN A 417 49.13 19.22 -17.18
CA GLN A 417 48.20 18.79 -18.21
C GLN A 417 48.93 17.93 -19.24
N VAL A 418 48.75 16.61 -19.18
CA VAL A 418 49.40 15.66 -20.09
C VAL A 418 48.42 15.20 -21.17
N SER A 419 48.63 15.65 -22.40
CA SER A 419 47.87 15.19 -23.57
C SER A 419 48.37 13.81 -24.02
N TYR A 420 47.51 12.79 -23.92
CA TYR A 420 47.78 11.46 -24.45
C TYR A 420 47.28 11.33 -25.89
N THR A 421 48.19 11.33 -26.87
CA THR A 421 47.90 10.90 -28.25
C THR A 421 48.10 9.39 -28.37
N LEU A 422 47.01 8.64 -28.58
CA LEU A 422 47.05 7.20 -28.80
C LEU A 422 47.49 6.89 -30.24
N PRO A 423 48.42 5.93 -30.48
CA PRO A 423 48.69 5.43 -31.83
C PRO A 423 47.49 4.64 -32.37
N GLN A 424 47.16 4.81 -33.65
CA GLN A 424 46.25 3.92 -34.36
C GLN A 424 47.05 2.88 -35.17
N ASP A 425 47.17 1.66 -34.64
CA ASP A 425 47.67 0.53 -35.42
C ASP A 425 46.57 0.02 -36.37
N VAL A 426 46.75 0.27 -37.67
CA VAL A 426 45.81 -0.14 -38.71
C VAL A 426 46.07 -1.61 -39.09
N TYR A 427 45.40 -2.53 -38.38
CA TYR A 427 45.40 -3.95 -38.75
C TYR A 427 44.53 -4.19 -40.00
N VAL A 428 45.17 -4.36 -41.17
CA VAL A 428 44.51 -4.77 -42.41
C VAL A 428 44.31 -6.29 -42.39
N MET A 429 43.06 -6.73 -42.18
CA MET A 429 42.68 -8.15 -42.21
C MET A 429 42.28 -8.58 -43.64
N PRO A 430 42.87 -9.65 -44.21
CA PRO A 430 42.55 -10.11 -45.56
C PRO A 430 41.30 -11.01 -45.60
N SER A 431 40.31 -10.65 -46.43
CA SER A 431 39.12 -11.45 -46.71
C SER A 431 39.24 -12.23 -48.03
N PRO A 432 39.39 -13.56 -47.98
CA PRO A 432 38.52 -14.48 -48.75
C PRO A 432 38.17 -15.75 -47.95
N GLN A 433 37.17 -16.58 -48.28
CA GLN A 433 36.12 -16.59 -49.30
C GLN A 433 35.00 -17.51 -48.78
N MET A 434 33.71 -17.20 -48.98
CA MET A 434 32.63 -18.15 -48.66
C MET A 434 32.26 -19.01 -49.88
N PRO A 435 32.09 -20.35 -49.72
CA PRO A 435 31.58 -21.21 -50.79
C PRO A 435 30.08 -21.00 -51.00
N GLN A 436 29.63 -20.91 -52.25
CA GLN A 436 28.20 -20.92 -52.57
C GLN A 436 27.63 -22.32 -52.37
N GLN A 437 26.54 -22.44 -51.61
CA GLN A 437 25.69 -23.63 -51.63
C GLN A 437 24.59 -23.48 -52.68
N GLN A 438 24.42 -24.51 -53.51
CA GLN A 438 23.35 -24.57 -54.51
C GLN A 438 22.04 -25.04 -53.86
N TYR A 439 20.97 -24.28 -54.00
CA TYR A 439 19.63 -24.75 -53.65
C TYR A 439 19.19 -25.88 -54.60
N SER A 440 18.83 -27.02 -54.04
CA SER A 440 18.18 -28.13 -54.76
C SER A 440 16.72 -28.23 -54.35
N THR A 441 15.79 -28.04 -55.27
CA THR A 441 14.34 -28.11 -55.00
C THR A 441 13.79 -29.52 -55.20
N THR A 442 13.50 -30.23 -54.11
CA THR A 442 12.76 -31.50 -54.15
C THR A 442 11.24 -31.27 -54.23
N PRO A 443 10.49 -32.05 -55.05
CA PRO A 443 9.03 -31.94 -55.11
C PRO A 443 8.33 -32.41 -53.83
N ILE A 444 7.10 -31.92 -53.62
CA ILE A 444 6.19 -32.37 -52.54
C ILE A 444 5.28 -33.49 -53.09
N ASP A 445 5.18 -34.60 -52.36
CA ASP A 445 4.22 -35.69 -52.62
C ASP A 445 3.10 -35.66 -51.55
N PRO A 446 1.83 -35.42 -51.93
CA PRO A 446 0.77 -35.12 -50.96
C PRO A 446 -0.03 -36.37 -50.52
N ASN A 447 0.56 -37.25 -49.70
CA ASN A 447 -0.20 -38.27 -48.95
C ASN A 447 0.52 -38.87 -47.74
N MET A 448 0.13 -38.48 -46.52
CA MET A 448 -0.15 -39.43 -45.42
C MET A 448 -0.87 -38.75 -44.24
N ALA A 449 -1.48 -39.56 -43.36
CA ALA A 449 -2.45 -39.13 -42.36
C ALA A 449 -1.86 -38.91 -40.96
N TYR A 450 -2.66 -38.28 -40.09
CA TYR A 450 -2.40 -38.09 -38.66
C TYR A 450 -2.04 -39.40 -37.94
N THR A 451 -0.93 -39.37 -37.20
CA THR A 451 -0.84 -40.01 -35.87
C THR A 451 -0.07 -39.09 -34.93
N SER A 452 -0.61 -38.88 -33.74
CA SER A 452 -0.02 -38.02 -32.70
C SER A 452 0.71 -38.87 -31.66
N ASN A 453 2.02 -38.67 -31.50
CA ASN A 453 2.77 -39.18 -30.35
C ASN A 453 3.80 -38.13 -29.91
N PHE A 454 3.48 -37.36 -28.88
CA PHE A 454 4.43 -36.46 -28.23
C PHE A 454 5.21 -37.23 -27.15
N GLN A 455 6.37 -37.78 -27.52
CA GLN A 455 7.43 -38.06 -26.55
C GLN A 455 8.33 -36.83 -26.45
N ALA A 456 8.52 -36.31 -25.25
CA ALA A 456 9.37 -35.15 -24.99
C ALA A 456 10.86 -35.54 -25.01
N PRO A 457 11.71 -34.89 -25.83
CA PRO A 457 13.16 -35.01 -25.71
C PRO A 457 13.68 -33.98 -24.69
N THR A 458 14.34 -34.44 -23.63
CA THR A 458 15.21 -33.61 -22.80
C THR A 458 16.55 -33.40 -23.53
N GLY A 459 16.95 -32.16 -23.79
CA GLY A 459 18.22 -31.84 -24.44
C GLY A 459 18.62 -30.37 -24.28
N ASN A 460 19.90 -30.13 -24.00
CA ASN A 460 20.47 -28.83 -23.64
C ASN A 460 20.80 -27.93 -24.86
N ASP A 461 21.36 -26.77 -24.56
CA ASP A 461 22.26 -25.97 -25.41
C ASP A 461 21.63 -25.18 -26.57
N HIS A 462 20.86 -24.14 -26.21
CA HIS A 462 20.68 -22.98 -27.10
C HIS A 462 21.86 -22.00 -26.96
N ALA A 463 22.73 -21.97 -27.97
CA ALA A 463 23.75 -20.93 -28.09
C ALA A 463 23.11 -19.55 -28.36
N MET A 464 23.51 -18.53 -27.60
CA MET A 464 23.07 -17.15 -27.86
C MET A 464 23.69 -16.61 -29.15
N TYR A 465 22.84 -16.29 -30.13
CA TYR A 465 23.24 -15.49 -31.29
C TYR A 465 23.37 -14.03 -30.88
N GLN A 466 24.60 -13.53 -30.73
CA GLN A 466 24.83 -12.08 -30.64
C GLN A 466 24.46 -11.42 -31.97
N VAL A 467 23.39 -10.63 -31.98
CA VAL A 467 23.06 -9.73 -33.09
C VAL A 467 24.00 -8.53 -33.00
N GLN A 468 25.02 -8.51 -33.84
CA GLN A 468 26.02 -7.43 -33.87
C GLN A 468 25.46 -6.24 -34.68
N PRO A 469 25.30 -5.04 -34.08
CA PRO A 469 24.67 -3.91 -34.75
C PRO A 469 25.57 -3.37 -35.88
N VAL A 470 24.98 -3.21 -37.07
CA VAL A 470 25.70 -2.71 -38.25
C VAL A 470 25.95 -1.20 -38.11
N VAL A 471 27.19 -0.83 -37.83
CA VAL A 471 27.65 0.57 -37.87
C VAL A 471 27.91 0.96 -39.34
N GLY A 472 27.15 1.92 -39.86
CA GLY A 472 27.48 2.53 -41.16
C GLY A 472 26.31 3.05 -41.99
N MET A 473 25.71 4.17 -41.59
CA MET A 473 25.06 5.09 -42.54
C MET A 473 25.52 6.53 -42.25
N SER A 474 25.85 7.26 -43.32
CA SER A 474 26.41 8.61 -43.27
C SER A 474 25.33 9.67 -43.00
N ALA A 475 25.64 10.66 -42.16
CA ALA A 475 24.76 11.79 -41.91
C ALA A 475 24.82 12.84 -43.05
N ASP A 476 23.67 13.35 -43.46
CA ASP A 476 23.54 14.48 -44.40
C ASP A 476 23.95 15.81 -43.72
N PRO A 477 24.80 16.66 -44.35
CA PRO A 477 25.38 17.83 -43.70
C PRO A 477 24.50 19.11 -43.77
N TYR A 478 23.19 19.00 -43.95
CA TYR A 478 22.29 20.15 -44.22
C TYR A 478 20.98 20.18 -43.40
N LEU A 479 21.09 20.13 -42.06
CA LEU A 479 20.01 20.57 -41.16
C LEU A 479 20.57 21.55 -40.11
N GLN A 480 20.06 22.79 -40.10
CA GLN A 480 20.37 23.77 -39.05
C GLN A 480 19.52 23.54 -37.79
N PRO A 481 20.04 23.83 -36.59
CA PRO A 481 19.31 23.60 -35.33
C PRO A 481 18.15 24.58 -35.16
N TYR A 482 16.91 24.07 -35.24
CA TYR A 482 15.73 24.82 -34.82
C TYR A 482 15.72 25.01 -33.30
N THR A 483 15.86 26.24 -32.85
CA THR A 483 15.78 26.59 -31.43
C THR A 483 14.31 26.68 -31.01
N TYR A 484 13.77 25.63 -30.42
CA TYR A 484 12.38 25.60 -29.98
C TYR A 484 12.22 26.26 -28.60
N ALA A 485 11.69 27.48 -28.56
CA ALA A 485 11.27 28.12 -27.32
C ALA A 485 9.90 27.56 -26.89
N PRO A 486 9.74 27.05 -25.65
CA PRO A 486 8.46 26.50 -25.20
C PRO A 486 7.40 27.62 -25.05
N PRO A 487 6.13 27.36 -25.39
CA PRO A 487 5.08 28.36 -25.29
C PRO A 487 4.80 28.72 -23.82
N THR A 488 4.85 30.01 -23.49
CA THR A 488 4.49 30.52 -22.17
C THR A 488 2.98 30.43 -21.96
N ILE A 489 2.51 29.40 -21.25
CA ILE A 489 1.09 29.24 -20.90
C ILE A 489 0.75 30.27 -19.81
N VAL A 490 -0.01 31.31 -20.19
CA VAL A 490 -0.60 32.27 -19.25
C VAL A 490 -1.88 31.67 -18.66
N PRO A 491 -2.01 31.48 -17.34
CA PRO A 491 -3.21 30.89 -16.74
C PRO A 491 -4.38 31.88 -16.70
N THR A 492 -5.23 31.90 -17.71
CA THR A 492 -6.39 32.81 -17.79
C THR A 492 -7.68 32.20 -17.21
N HIS A 493 -7.67 31.83 -15.92
CA HIS A 493 -8.90 31.57 -15.16
C HIS A 493 -8.81 32.11 -13.73
N PRO A 494 -9.77 32.95 -13.27
CA PRO A 494 -9.79 33.46 -11.91
C PRO A 494 -10.27 32.38 -10.93
N SER A 495 -9.55 32.20 -9.82
CA SER A 495 -10.02 31.36 -8.71
C SER A 495 -11.25 31.98 -8.03
N PRO A 496 -12.30 31.21 -7.70
CA PRO A 496 -13.45 31.74 -6.99
C PRO A 496 -13.10 32.00 -5.52
N THR A 497 -13.11 33.27 -5.11
CA THR A 497 -12.91 33.69 -3.71
C THR A 497 -14.08 33.25 -2.84
N ILE A 498 -13.94 32.16 -2.10
CA ILE A 498 -14.98 31.68 -1.18
C ILE A 498 -14.86 32.41 0.17
N PHE A 499 -15.87 33.24 0.44
CA PHE A 499 -16.33 33.80 1.72
C PHE A 499 -15.39 33.76 2.95
N GLN A 500 -15.01 34.95 3.41
CA GLN A 500 -14.70 35.16 4.83
C GLN A 500 -15.94 34.91 5.69
N ALA A 501 -15.81 34.16 6.78
CA ALA A 501 -16.82 34.10 7.82
C ALA A 501 -16.77 35.40 8.65
N GLN A 502 -17.84 36.20 8.63
CA GLN A 502 -17.95 37.37 9.50
C GLN A 502 -18.28 36.95 10.94
N VAL A 503 -17.53 37.49 11.90
CA VAL A 503 -17.79 37.29 13.34
C VAL A 503 -18.95 38.20 13.77
N ALA A 504 -20.15 37.63 13.92
CA ALA A 504 -21.26 38.32 14.56
C ALA A 504 -21.04 38.39 16.08
N GLN A 505 -21.10 39.60 16.64
CA GLN A 505 -20.88 39.83 18.07
C GLN A 505 -22.11 39.44 18.90
N MET A 506 -21.90 38.86 20.08
CA MET A 506 -22.94 38.84 21.11
C MET A 506 -23.18 40.26 21.63
N HIS A 507 -24.44 40.68 21.66
CA HIS A 507 -24.87 41.76 22.56
C HIS A 507 -26.21 41.39 23.20
N ASN A 508 -26.30 41.57 24.52
CA ASN A 508 -27.57 41.51 25.22
C ASN A 508 -28.35 42.79 24.93
N GLU A 509 -29.67 42.69 24.79
CA GLU A 509 -30.55 43.44 25.70
C GLU A 509 -31.93 42.78 25.83
N THR A 510 -32.84 43.42 26.56
CA THR A 510 -33.86 42.72 27.36
C THR A 510 -35.27 43.27 27.13
N LEU A 511 -36.27 42.51 27.61
CA LEU A 511 -37.61 42.93 28.07
C LEU A 511 -38.79 43.07 27.07
N LEU A 512 -39.90 42.49 27.54
CA LEU A 512 -41.32 42.89 27.38
C LEU A 512 -42.08 42.62 26.06
N GLY A 513 -42.90 41.56 26.10
CA GLY A 513 -44.37 41.73 26.06
C GLY A 513 -45.14 41.17 24.85
N GLY A 514 -46.42 40.85 25.07
CA GLY A 514 -47.41 40.57 24.01
C GLY A 514 -48.02 39.16 24.03
N SER A 515 -49.27 39.04 24.50
CA SER A 515 -50.03 37.76 24.56
C SER A 515 -51.27 37.78 23.67
N ALA A 516 -51.45 36.75 22.84
CA ALA A 516 -52.74 36.21 22.32
C ALA A 516 -52.43 34.88 21.57
N LEU A 517 -53.06 33.71 21.74
CA LEU A 517 -54.35 33.22 22.29
C LEU A 517 -55.47 32.98 21.25
N THR A 518 -55.33 31.87 20.49
CA THR A 518 -56.39 30.98 19.95
C THR A 518 -55.76 29.58 19.68
N VAL A 519 -56.37 28.37 19.71
CA VAL A 519 -57.67 27.78 20.13
C VAL A 519 -58.46 27.08 18.99
N HIS A 520 -58.77 25.77 19.21
CA HIS A 520 -59.65 24.85 18.44
C HIS A 520 -59.20 24.43 17.00
N ASP A 521 -59.56 23.27 16.43
CA ASP A 521 -60.46 22.19 16.91
C ASP A 521 -60.10 20.73 16.44
N THR A 522 -61.08 19.79 16.49
CA THR A 522 -60.94 18.33 16.56
C THR A 522 -62.00 17.55 15.72
N ALA A 523 -61.84 16.28 15.28
CA ALA A 523 -60.63 15.45 15.13
C ALA A 523 -60.73 14.23 14.13
N PRO A 524 -61.60 13.20 14.28
CA PRO A 524 -61.11 11.83 14.02
C PRO A 524 -61.95 10.85 13.13
N LYS A 525 -61.33 9.66 12.88
CA LYS A 525 -61.88 8.32 12.51
C LYS A 525 -62.11 7.92 11.03
N ALA A 526 -61.40 6.86 10.62
CA ALA A 526 -61.93 5.60 10.05
C ALA A 526 -60.87 4.49 10.28
N HIS A 527 -61.09 3.41 11.05
CA HIS A 527 -61.82 2.16 10.73
C HIS A 527 -61.33 1.40 9.48
N GLY A 528 -60.76 0.20 9.68
CA GLY A 528 -60.27 -0.68 8.60
C GLY A 528 -59.79 -2.07 9.08
N SER A 529 -60.73 -2.97 9.39
CA SER A 529 -60.54 -4.41 9.71
C SER A 529 -61.94 -5.05 9.85
N PRO A 530 -62.14 -6.38 9.71
CA PRO A 530 -61.15 -7.47 9.63
C PRO A 530 -61.34 -8.43 8.44
N GLN A 531 -60.48 -9.44 8.30
CA GLN A 531 -60.92 -10.85 8.21
C GLN A 531 -59.77 -11.83 8.47
N ALA A 532 -60.12 -13.06 8.85
CA ALA A 532 -59.19 -14.17 9.06
C ALA A 532 -59.76 -15.46 8.46
N THR A 533 -58.89 -16.33 7.96
CA THR A 533 -59.25 -17.66 7.44
C THR A 533 -58.35 -18.71 8.09
N LEU A 534 -58.92 -19.87 8.41
CA LEU A 534 -58.29 -20.97 9.14
C LEU A 534 -58.52 -22.29 8.40
N ALA A 535 -57.80 -23.34 8.82
CA ALA A 535 -57.76 -24.70 8.25
C ALA A 535 -57.04 -24.81 6.88
N SER A 536 -56.52 -25.97 6.46
CA SER A 536 -56.69 -27.33 7.03
C SER A 536 -55.38 -28.15 7.05
N MET A 537 -55.45 -29.41 7.50
CA MET A 537 -54.32 -30.30 7.81
C MET A 537 -54.09 -31.39 6.74
N ALA A 538 -52.99 -32.14 6.94
CA ALA A 538 -52.71 -33.51 6.51
C ALA A 538 -52.17 -33.75 5.08
N GLY A 539 -51.20 -34.67 4.97
CA GLY A 539 -50.61 -35.07 3.69
C GLY A 539 -49.18 -35.61 3.73
N SER A 540 -48.84 -36.56 4.60
CA SER A 540 -47.68 -37.44 4.36
C SER A 540 -48.03 -38.47 3.28
N PRO A 541 -47.06 -38.92 2.47
CA PRO A 541 -46.60 -40.30 2.69
C PRO A 541 -45.06 -40.47 2.63
N GLU A 542 -44.63 -41.67 3.02
CA GLU A 542 -43.24 -42.12 2.97
C GLU A 542 -42.75 -42.37 1.53
N SER A 543 -41.43 -42.32 1.28
CA SER A 543 -40.84 -43.13 0.22
C SER A 543 -39.35 -43.45 0.43
N SER A 544 -39.05 -44.75 0.30
CA SER A 544 -37.79 -45.40 -0.11
C SER A 544 -36.41 -44.84 0.33
N ARG A 545 -35.75 -45.65 1.16
CA ARG A 545 -34.29 -45.86 1.15
C ARG A 545 -33.76 -46.06 -0.28
N SER A 546 -32.56 -45.56 -0.57
CA SER A 546 -31.51 -46.40 -1.17
C SER A 546 -30.10 -45.88 -0.86
N THR A 547 -29.23 -46.78 -0.39
CA THR A 547 -27.79 -46.55 -0.18
C THR A 547 -27.01 -47.36 -1.21
N PRO A 548 -26.19 -46.75 -2.09
CA PRO A 548 -25.20 -47.48 -2.87
C PRO A 548 -24.15 -48.10 -1.95
N ARG A 549 -23.77 -49.35 -2.25
CA ARG A 549 -22.76 -50.11 -1.49
C ARG A 549 -21.41 -50.03 -2.23
N ASN A 550 -20.33 -49.82 -1.49
CA ASN A 550 -18.98 -49.88 -2.05
C ASN A 550 -18.61 -51.34 -2.43
N PRO A 551 -18.06 -51.59 -3.65
CA PRO A 551 -17.34 -52.81 -3.98
C PRO A 551 -15.82 -52.57 -4.00
N GLN A 552 -15.05 -53.48 -3.42
CA GLN A 552 -13.59 -53.55 -3.61
C GLN A 552 -13.28 -54.08 -5.02
N MET A 553 -12.12 -53.70 -5.59
CA MET A 553 -11.02 -54.64 -5.89
C MET A 553 -9.78 -53.93 -6.44
N ASN A 554 -8.62 -54.45 -6.04
CA ASN A 554 -7.38 -54.72 -6.80
C ASN A 554 -7.31 -54.10 -8.21
N GLU A 555 -6.24 -53.40 -8.61
CA GLU A 555 -4.80 -53.72 -8.40
C GLU A 555 -3.95 -52.60 -7.78
#